data_AF-A0A2G6I6G9-F1
#
_entry.id   AF-A0A2G6I6G9-F1
#
_cell.length_a   1.000
_cell.length_b   1.000
_cell.length_c   1.000
_cell.angle_alpha   90.00
_cell.angle_beta   90.00
_cell.angle_gamma   90.00
#
_symmetry.space_group_name_H-M   'P 1'
#
loop_
_entity.id
_entity.type
_entity.pdbx_description
1 polymer ?
#
loop_
_entity_poly.entity_id
_entity_poly.type
_entity_poly.pdbx_seq_one_letter_code
_entity_poly.pdbx_strand_id
1 'polypeptide(L)'
;MTGKFATAHGSKYLQQLCKHFGHSQEVEFTPETGRIRFAMGVAHLSADATGLTLRWELHKDDAYAGAQHVIDSHLRRLAFREDFAHMEWDRPLPFTARSLKARAAEAFRNRAPRLHAALKKAAGRNS
;
A
#
# COMPACT_ATOMS: atom_id res chain seq x y z
N MET A 1 1.36 -12.82 3.06
CA MET A 1 1.89 -12.38 4.38
C MET A 1 0.88 -11.44 5.01
N THR A 2 0.91 -11.29 6.34
CA THR A 2 -0.03 -10.50 7.12
C THR A 2 0.72 -9.61 8.12
N GLY A 3 0.33 -8.35 8.22
CA GLY A 3 0.80 -7.39 9.22
C GLY A 3 -0.33 -6.93 10.11
N LYS A 4 -0.06 -6.70 11.39
CA LYS A 4 -1.02 -6.17 12.35
C LYS A 4 -0.50 -4.89 12.99
N PHE A 5 -1.39 -3.93 13.20
CA PHE A 5 -1.12 -2.74 13.97
C PHE A 5 -2.23 -2.56 14.99
N ALA A 6 -1.92 -2.79 16.26
CA ALA A 6 -2.85 -2.58 17.35
C ALA A 6 -3.07 -1.08 17.57
N THR A 7 -4.29 -0.60 17.31
CA THR A 7 -4.66 0.81 17.49
C THR A 7 -6.18 0.91 17.58
N ALA A 8 -6.68 1.84 18.39
CA ALA A 8 -8.10 2.18 18.44
C ALA A 8 -8.58 2.92 17.17
N HIS A 9 -7.67 3.31 16.28
CA HIS A 9 -7.95 4.13 15.11
C HIS A 9 -7.79 3.36 13.78
N GLY A 10 -7.88 2.04 13.81
CA GLY A 10 -7.67 1.17 12.63
C GLY A 10 -8.48 1.59 11.40
N SER A 11 -9.79 1.83 11.58
CA SER A 11 -10.70 2.24 10.50
C SER A 11 -10.29 3.59 9.91
N LYS A 12 -9.89 4.52 10.77
CA LYS A 12 -9.46 5.86 10.36
C LYS A 12 -8.18 5.81 9.53
N TYR A 13 -7.21 4.94 9.89
CA TYR A 13 -5.99 4.77 9.12
C TYR A 13 -6.20 4.01 7.82
N LEU A 14 -7.06 2.98 7.82
CA LEU A 14 -7.45 2.27 6.61
C LEU A 14 -7.98 3.26 5.55
N GLN A 15 -8.96 4.07 5.93
CA GLN A 15 -9.57 5.04 5.00
C GLN A 15 -8.55 6.09 4.51
N GLN A 16 -7.66 6.56 5.38
CA GLN A 16 -6.60 7.51 4.99
C GLN A 16 -5.60 6.88 4.02
N LEU A 17 -5.15 5.65 4.28
CA LEU A 17 -4.27 4.90 3.37
C LEU A 17 -4.94 4.72 2.01
N CYS A 18 -6.17 4.22 1.98
CA CYS A 18 -6.89 3.99 0.73
C CYS A 18 -7.09 5.29 -0.07
N LYS A 19 -7.48 6.39 0.58
CA LYS A 19 -7.57 7.71 -0.07
C LYS A 19 -6.22 8.20 -0.61
N HIS A 20 -5.14 7.99 0.13
CA HIS A 20 -3.80 8.37 -0.29
C HIS A 20 -3.35 7.60 -1.54
N PHE A 21 -3.53 6.28 -1.54
CA PHE A 21 -3.15 5.44 -2.68
C PHE A 21 -4.09 5.58 -3.87
N GLY A 22 -5.35 5.99 -3.67
CA GLY A 22 -6.33 6.19 -4.73
C GLY A 22 -5.96 7.25 -5.77
N HIS A 23 -4.93 8.07 -5.51
CA HIS A 23 -4.39 9.00 -6.50
C HIS A 23 -3.55 8.33 -7.59
N SER A 24 -2.98 7.16 -7.33
CA SER A 24 -2.05 6.48 -8.27
C SER A 24 -2.35 5.00 -8.46
N GLN A 25 -3.10 4.39 -7.54
CA GLN A 25 -3.44 2.98 -7.53
C GLN A 25 -4.95 2.80 -7.63
N GLU A 26 -5.35 1.61 -8.09
CA GLU A 26 -6.74 1.20 -8.03
C GLU A 26 -7.07 0.74 -6.61
N VAL A 27 -8.01 1.44 -5.98
CA VAL A 27 -8.42 1.23 -4.59
C VAL A 27 -9.92 1.03 -4.49
N GLU A 28 -10.33 0.10 -3.66
CA GLU A 28 -11.71 -0.11 -3.23
C GLU A 28 -11.71 -0.16 -1.72
N PHE A 29 -12.51 0.64 -1.03
CA PHE A 29 -12.53 0.62 0.42
C PHE A 29 -13.90 0.97 1.00
N THR A 30 -14.11 0.45 2.20
CA THR A 30 -15.19 0.75 3.12
C THR A 30 -14.54 1.23 4.44
N PRO A 31 -15.34 1.62 5.45
CA PRO A 31 -14.80 1.95 6.76
C PRO A 31 -14.06 0.78 7.45
N GLU A 32 -14.38 -0.47 7.11
CA GLU A 32 -13.88 -1.66 7.82
C GLU A 32 -12.95 -2.51 6.96
N THR A 33 -13.02 -2.40 5.64
CA THR A 33 -12.21 -3.20 4.72
C THR A 33 -11.70 -2.35 3.56
N GLY A 34 -10.53 -2.68 3.06
CA GLY A 34 -9.90 -1.98 1.95
C GLY A 34 -9.16 -2.96 1.05
N ARG A 35 -9.03 -2.58 -0.21
CA ARG A 35 -8.30 -3.34 -1.21
C ARG A 35 -7.54 -2.39 -2.11
N ILE A 36 -6.25 -2.64 -2.28
CA ILE A 36 -5.38 -1.81 -3.08
C ILE A 36 -4.62 -2.72 -4.05
N ARG A 37 -4.76 -2.45 -5.35
CA ARG A 37 -4.03 -3.16 -6.39
C ARG A 37 -2.71 -2.47 -6.69
N PHE A 38 -1.62 -3.20 -6.47
CA PHE A 38 -0.26 -2.79 -6.81
C PHE A 38 0.30 -3.63 -7.96
N ALA A 39 1.38 -3.14 -8.55
CA ALA A 39 2.17 -3.88 -9.54
C ALA A 39 2.61 -5.27 -9.07
N MET A 40 2.96 -5.32 -7.79
CA MET A 40 3.58 -6.47 -7.13
C MET A 40 2.57 -7.46 -6.56
N GLY A 41 1.29 -7.05 -6.45
CA GLY A 41 0.24 -7.84 -5.82
C GLY A 41 -0.90 -6.99 -5.27
N VAL A 42 -1.80 -7.63 -4.53
CA VAL A 42 -2.98 -7.00 -3.92
C VAL A 42 -2.79 -6.90 -2.42
N ALA A 43 -3.03 -5.71 -1.86
CA ALA A 43 -3.11 -5.50 -0.42
C ALA A 43 -4.57 -5.47 0.02
N HIS A 44 -4.93 -6.36 0.93
CA HIS A 44 -6.21 -6.40 1.60
C HIS A 44 -6.05 -5.80 3.00
N LEU A 45 -6.84 -4.80 3.31
CA LEU A 45 -6.87 -4.14 4.61
C LEU A 45 -8.18 -4.51 5.31
N SER A 46 -8.10 -4.73 6.61
CA SER A 46 -9.26 -4.91 7.48
C SER A 46 -9.00 -4.17 8.77
N ALA A 47 -9.97 -3.39 9.19
CA ALA A 47 -9.93 -2.64 10.43
C ALA A 47 -11.07 -3.07 11.33
N ASP A 48 -10.76 -3.28 12.59
CA ASP A 48 -11.70 -3.60 13.64
C ASP A 48 -11.39 -2.79 14.91
N ALA A 49 -12.07 -3.11 16.01
CA ALA A 49 -11.85 -2.44 17.30
C ALA A 49 -10.48 -2.74 17.93
N THR A 50 -9.79 -3.80 17.49
CA THR A 50 -8.49 -4.22 17.99
C THR A 50 -7.33 -3.58 17.21
N GLY A 51 -7.55 -3.24 15.94
CA GLY A 51 -6.52 -2.60 15.13
C GLY A 51 -6.74 -2.65 13.63
N LEU A 52 -5.65 -2.41 12.92
CA LEU A 52 -5.54 -2.54 11.48
C LEU A 52 -4.77 -3.82 11.14
N THR A 53 -5.41 -4.72 10.41
CA THR A 53 -4.78 -5.89 9.80
C THR A 53 -4.60 -5.65 8.31
N LEU A 54 -3.43 -5.99 7.79
CA LEU A 54 -3.13 -5.92 6.37
C LEU A 54 -2.60 -7.26 5.86
N ARG A 55 -3.24 -7.83 4.85
CA ARG A 55 -2.82 -9.04 4.16
C ARG A 55 -2.35 -8.71 2.76
N TRP A 56 -1.16 -9.17 2.42
CA TRP A 56 -0.58 -9.06 1.09
C TRP A 56 -0.66 -10.39 0.34
N GLU A 57 -1.22 -10.31 -0.87
CA GLU A 57 -1.20 -11.33 -1.91
C GLU A 57 -0.21 -10.88 -3.00
N LEU A 58 1.06 -11.28 -2.86
CA LEU A 58 2.11 -10.91 -3.81
C LEU A 58 2.28 -11.99 -4.89
N HIS A 59 2.64 -11.55 -6.09
CA HIS A 59 2.92 -12.46 -7.20
C HIS A 59 4.33 -13.07 -7.15
N LYS A 60 5.25 -12.46 -6.41
CA LYS A 60 6.66 -12.90 -6.28
C LYS A 60 7.16 -12.71 -4.86
N ASP A 61 7.91 -13.69 -4.34
CA ASP A 61 8.47 -13.62 -2.99
C ASP A 61 9.48 -12.47 -2.80
N ASP A 62 10.21 -12.04 -3.84
CA ASP A 62 11.17 -10.93 -3.70
C ASP A 62 10.53 -9.56 -3.39
N ALA A 63 9.21 -9.43 -3.53
CA ALA A 63 8.50 -8.18 -3.33
C ALA A 63 8.10 -7.91 -1.86
N TYR A 64 8.25 -8.88 -0.93
CA TYR A 64 7.73 -8.71 0.44
C TYR A 64 8.26 -7.46 1.13
N ALA A 65 9.56 -7.22 1.05
CA ALA A 65 10.12 -6.11 1.80
C ALA A 65 9.76 -4.75 1.23
N GLY A 66 9.67 -4.64 -0.10
CA GLY A 66 9.12 -3.44 -0.73
C GLY A 66 7.68 -3.19 -0.27
N ALA A 67 6.87 -4.24 -0.24
CA ALA A 67 5.47 -4.17 0.19
C ALA A 67 5.31 -3.75 1.67
N GLN A 68 6.08 -4.33 2.58
CA GLN A 68 6.09 -3.94 4.01
C GLN A 68 6.54 -2.48 4.17
N HIS A 69 7.67 -2.10 3.54
CA HIS A 69 8.22 -0.76 3.65
C HIS A 69 7.28 0.33 3.14
N VAL A 70 6.56 0.07 2.04
CA VAL A 70 5.55 0.98 1.52
C VAL A 70 4.50 1.24 2.60
N ILE A 71 3.88 0.21 3.17
CA ILE A 71 2.83 0.41 4.18
C ILE A 71 3.38 1.10 5.44
N ASP A 72 4.49 0.60 5.99
CA ASP A 72 5.07 1.13 7.23
C ASP A 72 5.46 2.61 7.09
N SER A 73 6.01 3.01 5.95
CA SER A 73 6.41 4.40 5.71
C SER A 73 5.21 5.35 5.61
N HIS A 74 4.08 4.88 5.07
CA HIS A 74 2.86 5.69 4.99
C HIS A 74 2.14 5.73 6.34
N LEU A 75 2.02 4.60 7.03
CA LEU A 75 1.45 4.55 8.38
C LEU A 75 2.25 5.41 9.35
N ARG A 76 3.59 5.40 9.32
CA ARG A 76 4.41 6.29 10.16
C ARG A 76 4.12 7.77 9.97
N ARG A 77 3.77 8.18 8.74
CA ARG A 77 3.40 9.57 8.44
C ARG A 77 1.98 9.88 8.88
N LEU A 78 1.06 8.93 8.78
CA LEU A 78 -0.36 9.12 9.15
C LEU A 78 -0.59 9.01 10.66
N ALA A 79 0.01 8.01 11.28
CA ALA A 79 -0.02 7.72 12.70
C ALA A 79 1.13 8.43 13.43
N PHE A 80 1.65 9.56 12.93
CA PHE A 80 2.77 10.28 13.57
C PHE A 80 2.50 10.74 15.01
N ARG A 81 1.23 10.77 15.41
CA ARG A 81 0.77 11.12 16.77
C ARG A 81 0.67 9.89 17.68
N GLU A 82 0.68 8.70 17.11
CA GLU A 82 0.85 7.44 17.83
C GLU A 82 2.31 7.01 17.66
N ASP A 83 2.90 6.32 18.64
CA ASP A 83 4.31 5.90 18.60
C ASP A 83 4.51 4.71 17.63
N PHE A 84 4.02 4.86 16.39
CA PHE A 84 4.03 3.81 15.38
C PHE A 84 5.41 3.71 14.73
N ALA A 85 6.10 2.60 14.97
CA ALA A 85 7.36 2.28 14.32
C ALA A 85 7.17 1.46 13.02
N HIS A 86 6.45 0.33 13.13
CA HIS A 86 6.21 -0.65 12.08
C HIS A 86 5.02 -1.56 12.45
N MET A 87 4.38 -2.20 11.47
CA MET A 87 3.41 -3.26 11.74
C MET A 87 4.11 -4.53 12.24
N GLU A 88 3.40 -5.32 13.04
CA GLU A 88 3.80 -6.67 13.42
C GLU A 88 3.52 -7.63 12.26
N TRP A 89 4.56 -7.90 11.44
CA TRP A 89 4.47 -8.79 10.28
C TRP A 89 4.71 -10.27 10.66
N ASP A 90 3.86 -11.18 10.17
CA ASP A 90 3.93 -12.63 10.42
C ASP A 90 5.14 -13.30 9.75
N ARG A 91 5.62 -12.70 8.66
CA ARG A 91 6.81 -13.16 7.93
C ARG A 91 7.96 -12.18 8.19
N PRO A 92 9.07 -12.63 8.81
CA PRO A 92 10.27 -11.82 8.91
C PRO A 92 10.84 -11.56 7.52
N LEU A 93 11.31 -10.34 7.28
CA LEU A 93 11.93 -9.97 6.01
C LEU A 93 13.18 -10.80 5.76
N PRO A 94 13.36 -11.41 4.57
CA PRO A 94 14.56 -12.20 4.28
C PRO A 94 15.83 -11.35 4.05
N PHE A 95 15.81 -10.04 4.37
CA PHE A 95 16.97 -9.17 4.15
C PHE A 95 17.01 -7.95 5.08
N THR A 96 18.21 -7.66 5.59
CA THR A 96 18.52 -6.53 6.48
C THR A 96 18.25 -5.17 5.83
N ALA A 97 17.88 -4.18 6.65
CA ALA A 97 17.34 -2.85 6.29
C ALA A 97 18.10 -2.01 5.23
N ARG A 98 19.35 -2.34 4.89
CA ARG A 98 20.18 -1.58 3.92
C ARG A 98 19.83 -1.89 2.46
N SER A 99 19.29 -3.07 2.15
CA SER A 99 18.92 -3.47 0.77
C SER A 99 17.47 -3.12 0.38
N LEU A 100 16.59 -2.85 1.35
CA LEU A 100 15.20 -2.44 1.11
C LEU A 100 15.08 -1.08 0.43
N LYS A 101 15.79 -0.06 0.93
CA LYS A 101 15.70 1.31 0.41
C LYS A 101 16.08 1.38 -1.07
N ALA A 102 17.11 0.64 -1.48
CA ALA A 102 17.59 0.62 -2.85
C ALA A 102 16.56 -0.02 -3.82
N ARG A 103 16.00 -1.18 -3.45
CA ARG A 103 15.06 -1.91 -4.32
C ARG A 103 13.65 -1.28 -4.33
N ALA A 104 13.19 -0.71 -3.22
CA ALA A 104 11.92 0.01 -3.16
C ALA A 104 11.94 1.30 -4.01
N ALA A 105 13.06 2.04 -3.97
CA ALA A 105 13.23 3.23 -4.80
C ALA A 105 13.30 2.90 -6.30
N GLU A 106 13.83 1.75 -6.67
CA GLU A 106 13.92 1.30 -8.07
C GLU A 106 12.56 0.81 -8.61
N ALA A 107 11.81 0.04 -7.82
CA ALA A 107 10.44 -0.38 -8.18
C ALA A 107 9.46 0.81 -8.29
N PHE A 108 9.64 1.85 -7.46
CA PHE A 108 8.85 3.07 -7.52
C PHE A 108 9.23 3.95 -8.74
N ARG A 109 10.52 4.04 -9.08
CA ARG A 109 10.99 4.84 -10.23
C ARG A 109 10.57 4.26 -11.58
N ASN A 110 10.43 2.94 -11.71
CA ASN A 110 10.16 2.30 -13.01
C ASN A 110 8.66 2.23 -13.40
N ARG A 111 7.75 2.87 -12.65
CA ARG A 111 6.30 2.86 -12.92
C ARG A 111 5.61 4.21 -13.05
N ALA A 112 6.36 5.31 -13.14
CA ALA A 112 5.82 6.55 -13.69
C ALA A 112 6.06 6.52 -15.21
N PRO A 113 4.99 6.35 -16.01
CA PRO A 113 4.39 7.56 -16.54
C PRO A 113 2.88 7.58 -16.37
N ARG A 114 2.43 8.65 -15.70
CA ARG A 114 1.25 9.46 -16.05
C ARG A 114 0.01 8.67 -16.51
N LEU A 115 -0.99 8.60 -15.63
CA LEU A 115 -2.42 8.66 -15.98
C LEU A 115 -2.68 9.91 -16.85
N HIS A 116 -2.36 9.82 -18.15
CA HIS A 116 -2.73 10.80 -19.17
C HIS A 116 -3.10 10.12 -20.49
N ALA A 117 -3.59 8.88 -20.44
CA ALA A 117 -3.95 8.11 -21.63
C ALA A 117 -5.43 7.64 -21.60
N ALA A 118 -6.36 8.51 -21.19
CA ALA A 118 -7.79 8.29 -21.37
C ALA A 118 -8.57 9.44 -22.05
N LEU A 119 -7.89 10.49 -22.53
CA LEU A 119 -8.52 11.58 -23.31
C LEU A 119 -7.70 11.97 -24.55
N LYS A 120 -7.20 10.98 -25.29
CA LYS A 120 -6.69 11.20 -26.66
C LYS A 120 -7.12 10.11 -27.65
N LYS A 121 -8.37 9.66 -27.51
CA LYS A 121 -9.04 8.79 -28.50
C LYS A 121 -10.49 9.22 -28.78
N ALA A 122 -10.72 10.53 -28.82
CA ALA A 122 -11.94 11.14 -29.37
C ALA A 122 -11.63 12.29 -30.35
N ALA A 123 -10.42 12.30 -30.92
CA ALA A 123 -10.07 13.09 -32.09
C ALA A 123 -9.89 12.11 -33.25
N GLY A 124 -10.90 11.99 -34.12
CA GLY A 124 -10.81 11.19 -35.34
C GLY A 124 -11.93 10.18 -35.52
N ARG A 125 -13.13 10.69 -35.80
CA ARG A 125 -14.05 10.21 -36.87
C ARG A 125 -15.44 10.82 -36.65
N ASN A 126 -15.74 11.90 -37.37
CA ASN A 126 -16.90 11.88 -38.27
C ASN A 126 -16.69 12.97 -39.33
N SER A 127 -16.55 12.51 -40.56
CA SER A 127 -16.72 13.32 -41.78
C SER A 127 -18.19 13.59 -42.02
#